data_AF-A0A9P6VSD8-F1
#
_entry.id   AF-A0A9P6VSD8-F1
#
_cell.length_a   1.000
_cell.length_b   1.000
_cell.length_c   1.000
_cell.angle_alpha   90.00
_cell.angle_beta   90.00
_cell.angle_gamma   90.00
#
_symmetry.space_group_name_H-M   'P 1'
#
loop_
_entity.id
_entity.type
_entity.pdbx_description
1 polymer ?
#
loop_
_entity_poly.entity_id
_entity_poly.type
_entity_poly.pdbx_seq_one_letter_code
_entity_poly.pdbx_strand_id
1 'polypeptide(L)' 'MLREINARDLVSGRGKGGKGLGKGGAKRHRKILRDNIQGITKPAIRRLARRGGVKRISGLIYEETRGVLKIFLENIIRDS' A
#
# COMPACT_ATOMS: atom_id res chain seq x y z
N MET A 1 -50.61 26.01 11.56
CA MET A 1 -50.30 24.82 10.73
C MET A 1 -48.81 24.85 10.41
N LEU A 2 -48.01 24.25 11.28
CA LEU A 2 -46.56 24.10 11.11
C LEU A 2 -46.33 22.91 10.16
N ARG A 3 -45.66 23.13 9.02
CA ARG A 3 -45.26 22.05 8.12
C ARG A 3 -43.98 21.41 8.65
N GLU A 4 -44.02 20.09 8.80
CA GLU A 4 -42.96 19.24 9.33
C GLU A 4 -41.65 19.41 8.56
N ILE A 5 -40.57 19.63 9.32
CA ILE A 5 -39.20 19.50 8.86
C ILE A 5 -38.94 18.00 8.68
N ASN A 6 -38.68 17.56 7.45
CA ASN A 6 -38.32 16.18 7.11
C ASN A 6 -37.02 15.78 7.83
N ALA A 7 -37.14 14.93 8.85
CA ALA A 7 -36.05 14.43 9.68
C ALA A 7 -35.14 13.41 8.95
N ARG A 8 -34.55 13.77 7.81
CA ARG A 8 -33.64 12.88 7.05
C ARG A 8 -32.22 13.41 6.86
N ASP A 9 -31.92 14.61 7.35
CA ASP A 9 -30.58 15.25 7.24
C ASP A 9 -29.65 14.98 8.43
N LEU A 10 -29.70 13.81 9.07
CA LEU A 10 -28.83 13.46 10.21
C LEU A 10 -28.24 12.05 10.09
N VAL A 11 -27.40 11.80 9.08
CA VAL A 11 -26.38 10.73 9.16
C VAL A 11 -25.07 11.35 9.63
N SER A 12 -25.08 11.78 10.89
CA SER A 12 -23.88 11.99 11.69
C SER A 12 -23.40 10.61 12.20
N GLY A 13 -22.80 9.82 11.31
CA GLY A 13 -22.34 8.45 11.59
C GLY A 13 -20.82 8.32 11.65
N ARG A 14 -20.15 9.22 12.38
CA ARG A 14 -18.70 9.14 12.62
C ARG A 14 -18.42 7.99 13.61
N GLY A 15 -17.99 6.83 13.09
CA GLY A 15 -17.03 5.96 13.81
C GLY A 15 -17.31 4.45 13.83
N LYS A 16 -16.29 3.68 13.40
CA LYS A 16 -15.59 2.65 14.20
C LYS A 16 -14.17 2.51 13.66
N GLY A 17 -13.30 3.40 14.12
CA GLY A 17 -11.87 3.38 13.83
C GLY A 17 -11.14 3.92 15.05
N GLY A 18 -11.37 3.30 16.20
CA GLY A 18 -10.59 3.58 17.40
C GLY A 18 -9.11 3.39 17.03
N LYS A 19 -8.34 4.47 17.09
CA LYS A 19 -6.89 4.43 17.03
C LYS A 19 -6.39 3.84 18.34
N GLY A 20 -6.65 2.55 18.53
CA GLY A 20 -6.05 1.73 19.56
C GLY A 20 -4.58 1.58 19.20
N LEU A 21 -3.76 2.53 19.62
CA LEU A 21 -2.33 2.34 19.72
C LEU A 21 -2.09 1.35 20.87
N GLY A 22 -2.49 0.10 20.67
CA GLY A 22 -2.01 -1.01 21.47
C GLY A 22 -0.51 -1.05 21.27
N LYS A 23 0.25 -0.83 22.34
CA LYS A 23 1.71 -0.93 22.38
C LYS A 23 2.13 -2.38 22.13
N GLY A 24 1.99 -2.85 20.90
CA GLY A 24 2.75 -3.98 20.38
C GLY A 24 4.06 -3.40 19.86
N GLY A 25 5.14 -3.55 20.62
CA GLY A 25 6.48 -3.14 20.19
C GLY A 25 6.74 -3.63 18.78
N ALA A 26 7.25 -2.76 17.92
CA ALA A 26 7.65 -3.12 16.57
C ALA A 26 8.54 -4.37 16.65
N LYS A 27 8.04 -5.51 16.14
CA LYS A 27 8.83 -6.74 16.08
C LYS A 27 10.10 -6.42 15.32
N ARG A 28 11.23 -6.42 16.02
CA ARG A 28 12.55 -6.34 15.39
C ARG A 28 12.76 -7.65 14.65
N HIS A 29 12.52 -7.64 13.35
CA HIS A 29 12.88 -8.74 12.49
C HIS A 29 14.42 -8.79 12.42
N ARG A 30 15.01 -9.82 13.03
CA ARG A 30 16.40 -10.24 12.72
C ARG A 30 16.51 -10.43 11.21
N LYS A 31 17.57 -9.93 10.57
CA LYS A 31 17.82 -10.15 9.15
C LYS A 31 18.05 -11.65 8.92
N ILE A 32 17.01 -12.33 8.46
CA ILE A 32 17.07 -13.72 7.98
C ILE A 32 17.21 -13.61 6.47
N LEU A 33 18.14 -14.35 5.87
CA LEU A 33 18.23 -14.49 4.42
C LEU A 33 16.93 -15.14 3.91
N ARG A 34 16.10 -14.35 3.25
CA ARG A 34 14.85 -14.74 2.61
C ARG A 34 14.86 -14.17 1.21
N ASP A 35 13.95 -14.67 0.36
CA ASP A 35 13.67 -13.98 -0.90
C ASP A 35 13.07 -12.60 -0.60
N ASN A 36 13.93 -11.58 -0.68
CA ASN A 36 13.62 -10.21 -0.32
C ASN A 36 12.79 -9.51 -1.39
N ILE A 37 12.58 -10.14 -2.55
CA ILE A 37 11.86 -9.50 -3.65
C ILE A 37 10.41 -9.15 -3.28
N GLN A 38 9.80 -9.96 -2.40
CA GLN A 38 8.47 -9.70 -1.87
C GLN A 38 8.43 -8.52 -0.88
N GLY A 39 9.59 -8.08 -0.38
CA GLY A 39 9.75 -6.83 0.36
C GLY A 39 9.44 -5.58 -0.48
N ILE A 40 9.49 -5.69 -1.81
CA ILE A 40 8.97 -4.68 -2.73
C ILE A 40 7.44 -4.83 -2.78
N THR A 41 6.77 -4.12 -1.89
CA THR A 41 5.33 -4.29 -1.66
C THR A 41 4.46 -3.68 -2.77
N LYS A 42 3.24 -4.22 -2.97
CA LYS A 42 2.22 -3.66 -3.89
C LYS A 42 2.00 -2.14 -3.78
N PRO A 43 1.90 -1.52 -2.57
CA PRO A 43 1.77 -0.07 -2.47
C PRO A 43 3.03 0.68 -2.91
N ALA A 44 4.24 0.13 -2.76
CA ALA A 44 5.45 0.74 -3.28
C ALA A 44 5.44 0.79 -4.82
N ILE A 45 5.12 -0.32 -5.46
CA ILE A 45 4.95 -0.41 -6.93
C ILE A 45 3.87 0.58 -7.40
N ARG A 46 2.73 0.63 -6.69
CA ARG A 46 1.67 1.60 -7.00
C ARG A 46 2.19 3.04 -6.92
N ARG A 47 2.94 3.41 -5.88
CA ARG A 47 3.51 4.78 -5.75
C ARG A 47 4.44 5.13 -6.91
N LEU A 48 5.29 4.20 -7.34
CA LEU A 48 6.17 4.38 -8.50
C LEU A 48 5.35 4.58 -9.78
N ALA A 49 4.40 3.70 -10.04
CA ALA A 49 3.53 3.79 -11.22
C ALA A 49 2.70 5.09 -11.22
N ARG A 50 2.20 5.54 -10.07
CA ARG A 50 1.52 6.84 -9.97
C ARG A 50 2.45 8.00 -10.28
N ARG A 51 3.69 7.97 -9.76
CA ARG A 51 4.70 8.98 -10.10
C ARG A 51 5.00 9.01 -11.60
N GLY A 52 4.99 7.85 -12.25
CA GLY A 52 5.11 7.74 -13.71
C GLY A 52 3.83 8.04 -14.51
N GLY A 53 2.77 8.58 -13.90
CA GLY A 53 1.55 8.97 -14.62
C GLY A 53 0.60 7.80 -14.98
N VAL A 54 0.83 6.60 -14.44
CA VAL A 54 0.00 5.43 -14.74
C VAL A 54 -1.38 5.56 -14.07
N LYS A 55 -2.46 5.58 -14.87
CA LYS A 55 -3.85 5.78 -14.41
C LYS A 55 -4.54 4.51 -13.89
N ARG A 56 -4.29 3.35 -14.49
CA ARG A 56 -4.82 2.04 -14.05
C ARG A 56 -3.72 1.00 -14.15
N ILE A 57 -3.71 0.03 -13.24
CA ILE A 57 -2.65 -0.99 -13.14
C ILE A 57 -3.32 -2.35 -13.03
N SER A 58 -2.94 -3.29 -13.88
CA SER A 58 -3.39 -4.69 -13.82
C SER A 58 -2.77 -5.42 -12.62
N GLY A 59 -3.43 -6.49 -12.16
CA GLY A 59 -2.94 -7.32 -11.05
C GLY A 59 -1.61 -8.03 -11.35
N LEU A 60 -1.38 -8.40 -12.60
CA LEU A 60 -0.17 -9.14 -13.01
C LEU A 60 1.10 -8.28 -12.94
N ILE A 61 0.96 -6.95 -13.04
CA ILE A 61 2.08 -6.00 -13.04
C ILE A 61 2.90 -6.07 -11.74
N TYR A 62 2.32 -6.48 -10.61
CA TYR A 62 3.08 -6.51 -9.36
C TYR A 62 4.21 -7.55 -9.37
N GLU A 63 3.97 -8.74 -9.91
CA GLU A 63 5.04 -9.75 -10.02
C GLU A 63 5.99 -9.43 -11.17
N GLU A 64 5.47 -8.92 -12.29
CA GLU A 64 6.30 -8.56 -13.44
C GLU A 64 7.27 -7.42 -13.12
N THR A 65 6.82 -6.38 -12.40
CA THR A 65 7.69 -5.29 -11.95
C THR A 65 8.78 -5.79 -11.01
N ARG A 66 8.50 -6.81 -10.18
CA ARG A 66 9.52 -7.42 -9.32
C ARG A 66 10.57 -8.17 -10.13
N GLY A 67 10.16 -8.92 -11.15
CA GLY A 67 11.10 -9.60 -12.06
C GLY A 67 12.03 -8.61 -12.75
N VAL A 68 11.47 -7.55 -13.34
CA VAL A 68 12.25 -6.49 -14.01
C VAL A 68 13.21 -5.80 -13.04
N LEU A 69 12.75 -5.44 -11.84
CA LEU A 69 13.58 -4.78 -10.84
C LEU A 69 14.74 -5.66 -10.37
N LYS A 70 14.52 -6.97 -10.23
CA LYS A 70 15.55 -7.92 -9.86
C LYS A 70 16.66 -7.97 -10.92
N ILE A 71 16.30 -8.16 -12.18
CA ILE A 71 17.24 -8.21 -13.30
C ILE A 71 18.03 -6.89 -13.41
N PHE A 72 17.34 -5.76 -13.28
CA PHE A 72 17.96 -4.45 -13.34
C PHE A 72 19.04 -4.26 -12.25
N LEU A 73 18.73 -4.64 -11.01
CA LEU A 73 19.69 -4.53 -9.90
C LEU A 73 20.83 -5.55 -10.01
N GLU A 74 20.55 -6.77 -10.47
CA GLU A 74 21.58 -7.78 -10.72
C GLU A 74 22.61 -7.30 -11.74
N ASN A 75 22.18 -6.63 -12.81
CA ASN A 75 23.08 -6.09 -13.81
C ASN A 75 23.94 -4.94 -13.25
N ILE A 76 23.34 -3.97 -12.56
CA ILE A 76 24.10 -2.83 -11.98
C ILE A 76 25.11 -3.28 -10.94
N ILE A 77 24.71 -4.20 -10.04
CA ILE A 77 25.56 -4.66 -8.94
C ILE A 77 26.67 -5.57 -9.45
N ARG A 78 26.47 -6.32 -10.55
CA ARG A 78 27.52 -7.16 -11.13
C ARG A 78 28.67 -6.32 -11.69
N ASP A 79 28.34 -5.15 -12.23
CA ASP A 79 29.31 -4.24 -12.85
C ASP A 79 29.95 -3.26 -11.86
N SER A 80 29.42 -3.15 -10.64
CA SER A 80 29.91 -2.27 -9.56
C SER A 80 30.86 -2.99 -8.61
#